data_AF-A0A0D8I0X4-F1
#
_entry.id   AF-A0A0D8I0X4-F1
#
_cell.length_a   1.000
_cell.length_b   1.000
_cell.length_c   1.000
_cell.angle_alpha   90.00
_cell.angle_beta   90.00
_cell.angle_gamma   90.00
#
_symmetry.space_group_name_H-M   'P 1'
#
loop_
_entity.id
_entity.type
_entity.pdbx_description
1 polymer ?
#
loop_
_entity_poly.entity_id
_entity_poly.type
_entity_poly.pdbx_seq_one_letter_code
_entity_poly.pdbx_strand_id
1 'polypeptide(L)' 'MNDHDAILTFALKWRHWNGGPAEDIFVQFGITPDQFFRRLHSILEVGEQSDLSPEIAAELAYICDLRLNPVELRLAG' A
#
# COMPACT_ATOMS: atom_id res chain seq x y z
N MET A 1 17.68 6.72 -1.87
CA MET A 1 16.35 6.32 -1.40
C MET A 1 15.96 5.10 -2.22
N ASN A 2 15.81 3.93 -1.60
CA ASN A 2 15.41 2.72 -2.31
C ASN A 2 13.91 2.80 -2.63
N ASP A 3 13.47 2.14 -3.71
CA ASP A 3 12.06 2.10 -4.13
C ASP A 3 11.13 1.68 -2.96
N HIS A 4 11.59 0.74 -2.12
CA HIS A 4 10.89 0.29 -0.91
C HIS A 4 10.58 1.41 0.10
N ASP A 5 11.55 2.28 0.37
CA ASP A 5 11.41 3.36 1.34
C ASP A 5 10.46 4.46 0.84
N ALA A 6 10.49 4.72 -0.48
CA ALA A 6 9.55 5.63 -1.13
C ALA A 6 8.11 5.08 -1.13
N ILE A 7 7.95 3.78 -1.39
CA ILE A 7 6.64 3.10 -1.32
C ILE A 7 6.07 3.17 0.10
N LEU A 8 6.88 2.86 1.12
CA LEU A 8 6.45 2.95 2.52
C LEU A 8 6.10 4.38 2.92
N THR A 9 6.95 5.36 2.60
CA THR A 9 6.69 6.78 2.91
C THR A 9 5.39 7.25 2.28
N PHE A 10 5.13 6.87 1.03
CA PHE A 10 3.88 7.18 0.35
C PHE A 10 2.70 6.50 1.04
N ALA A 11 2.78 5.20 1.30
CA ALA A 11 1.72 4.45 1.98
C ALA A 11 1.37 5.04 3.35
N LEU A 12 2.39 5.40 4.14
CA LEU A 12 2.23 6.03 5.45
C LEU A 12 1.54 7.38 5.38
N LYS A 13 1.88 8.21 4.38
CA LYS A 13 1.24 9.49 4.13
C LYS A 13 -0.24 9.33 3.81
N TRP A 14 -0.59 8.31 3.02
CA TRP A 14 -1.94 8.13 2.48
C TRP A 14 -2.82 7.12 3.23
N ARG A 15 -2.33 6.53 4.33
CA ARG A 15 -3.04 5.47 5.07
C ARG A 15 -4.44 5.89 5.55
N HIS A 16 -4.59 7.14 5.99
CA HIS A 16 -5.87 7.70 6.45
C HIS A 16 -6.96 7.80 5.37
N TRP A 17 -6.58 7.63 4.08
CA TRP A 17 -7.50 7.62 2.94
C TRP A 17 -7.56 6.26 2.24
N ASN A 18 -7.21 5.18 2.94
CA ASN A 18 -7.14 3.83 2.38
C ASN A 18 -6.23 3.73 1.14
N GLY A 19 -5.10 4.44 1.16
CA GLY A 19 -4.09 4.45 0.09
C GLY A 19 -4.25 5.61 -0.90
N GLY A 20 -3.14 6.02 -1.50
CA GLY A 20 -3.09 7.20 -2.38
C GLY A 20 -3.89 7.02 -3.67
N PRO A 21 -4.19 8.13 -4.37
CA PRO A 21 -4.91 8.08 -5.65
C PRO A 21 -4.02 7.48 -6.74
N ALA A 22 -4.66 6.85 -7.73
CA ALA A 22 -3.97 6.15 -8.81
C ALA A 22 -3.05 7.07 -9.62
N GLU A 23 -3.46 8.32 -9.79
CA GLU A 23 -2.71 9.35 -10.52
C GLU A 23 -1.40 9.69 -9.82
N ASP A 24 -1.42 9.93 -8.50
CA ASP A 24 -0.20 10.18 -7.73
C ASP A 24 0.75 8.97 -7.72
N ILE A 25 0.20 7.74 -7.62
CA ILE A 25 1.00 6.52 -7.70
C ILE A 25 1.71 6.44 -9.07
N PHE A 26 0.98 6.69 -10.16
CA PHE A 26 1.54 6.63 -11.50
C PHE A 26 2.58 7.73 -11.74
N VAL A 27 2.30 8.96 -11.31
CA VAL A 27 3.24 10.10 -11.45
C VAL A 27 4.52 9.87 -10.65
N GLN A 28 4.42 9.33 -9.44
CA GLN A 28 5.57 9.18 -8.56
C GLN A 28 6.40 7.92 -8.85
N PHE A 29 5.75 6.81 -9.22
CA PHE A 29 6.41 5.49 -9.33
C PHE A 29 6.40 4.92 -10.76
N GLY A 30 5.64 5.50 -11.69
CA GLY A 30 5.54 5.00 -13.07
C GLY A 30 4.87 3.63 -13.20
N ILE A 31 4.18 3.16 -12.14
CA ILE A 31 3.53 1.85 -12.08
C ILE A 31 2.03 2.00 -11.85
N THR A 32 1.28 0.97 -12.19
CA THR A 32 -0.15 0.90 -11.90
C THR A 32 -0.42 0.74 -10.39
N PRO A 33 -1.60 1.15 -9.88
CA PRO A 33 -1.96 0.97 -8.48
C PRO A 33 -1.85 -0.47 -7.98
N ASP A 34 -2.30 -1.48 -8.74
CA ASP A 34 -2.18 -2.90 -8.37
C ASP A 34 -0.70 -3.29 -8.13
N GLN A 35 0.20 -2.96 -9.06
CA GLN A 35 1.64 -3.19 -8.89
C GLN A 35 2.20 -2.49 -7.65
N PHE A 36 1.76 -1.27 -7.36
CA PHE A 36 2.16 -0.54 -6.14
C PHE A 36 1.75 -1.29 -4.88
N PHE A 37 0.47 -1.68 -4.76
CA PHE A 37 -0.03 -2.37 -3.57
C PHE A 37 0.56 -3.78 -3.42
N ARG A 38 0.83 -4.50 -4.51
CA ARG A 38 1.56 -5.78 -4.46
C ARG A 38 2.98 -5.62 -3.94
N ARG A 39 3.70 -4.59 -4.40
CA ARG A 39 5.05 -4.28 -3.88
C ARG A 39 4.98 -3.92 -2.41
N LEU A 40 4.06 -3.03 -2.01
CA LEU A 40 3.86 -2.68 -0.61
C LEU A 40 3.59 -3.92 0.25
N HIS A 41 2.70 -4.82 -0.18
CA HIS A 41 2.42 -6.07 0.52
C HIS A 41 3.68 -6.93 0.69
N SER A 42 4.46 -7.11 -0.38
CA SER A 42 5.72 -7.86 -0.31
C SER A 42 6.73 -7.24 0.65
N ILE A 43 6.82 -5.92 0.75
CA ILE A 43 7.73 -5.25 1.69
C ILE A 43 7.27 -5.50 3.13
N LEU A 44 5.95 -5.47 3.40
CA LEU A 44 5.35 -5.79 4.70
C LEU A 44 5.61 -7.25 5.11
N GLU A 45 5.59 -8.19 4.17
CA GLU A 45 5.82 -9.62 4.44
C GLU A 45 7.29 -9.98 4.71
N VAL A 46 8.24 -9.34 4.02
CA VAL A 46 9.67 -9.66 4.17
C VAL A 46 10.24 -9.16 5.50
N GLY A 47 9.52 -8.27 6.20
CA GLY A 47 9.89 -7.84 7.54
C GLY A 47 11.16 -6.97 7.61
N GLU A 48 11.55 -6.33 6.50
CA GLU A 48 12.66 -5.34 6.48
C GLU A 48 12.36 -4.06 7.28
N GLN A 49 11.23 -4.02 7.97
CA GLN A 49 10.68 -2.84 8.64
C GLN A 49 10.97 -2.86 10.13
N SER A 50 12.25 -2.89 10.50
CA SER A 50 12.67 -2.83 11.90
C SER A 50 12.14 -1.59 12.65
N ASP A 51 11.73 -0.54 11.93
CA ASP A 51 11.22 0.73 12.46
C ASP A 51 9.70 0.91 12.34
N LEU A 52 8.98 0.00 11.67
CA LEU A 52 7.53 0.14 11.51
C LEU A 52 6.81 -0.53 12.68
N SER A 53 5.95 0.22 13.38
CA SER A 53 5.13 -0.36 14.44
C SER A 53 4.19 -1.43 13.86
N PRO A 54 3.98 -2.56 14.56
CA PRO A 54 3.17 -3.67 14.06
C PRO A 54 1.72 -3.27 13.80
N GLU A 55 1.19 -2.29 14.53
CA GLU A 55 -0.15 -1.72 14.29
C GLU A 55 -0.27 -1.06 12.91
N ILE A 56 0.75 -0.29 12.52
CA ILE A 56 0.77 0.41 11.23
C ILE A 56 1.01 -0.60 10.10
N ALA A 57 1.87 -1.60 10.33
CA ALA A 57 2.09 -2.68 9.37
C ALA A 57 0.78 -3.43 9.06
N ALA A 58 0.00 -3.75 10.10
CA ALA A 58 -1.30 -4.40 9.97
C ALA A 58 -2.33 -3.51 9.24
N GLU A 59 -2.37 -2.21 9.55
CA GLU A 59 -3.24 -1.24 8.85
C GLU A 59 -2.90 -1.17 7.36
N LEU A 60 -1.61 -1.07 7.01
CA LEU A 60 -1.17 -1.03 5.62
C LEU A 60 -1.45 -2.34 4.88
N ALA A 61 -1.27 -3.49 5.54
CA ALA A 61 -1.60 -4.80 4.97
C ALA A 61 -3.10 -4.92 4.65
N TYR A 62 -3.96 -4.43 5.55
CA TYR A 62 -5.41 -4.37 5.34
C TYR A 62 -5.77 -3.49 4.13
N ILE A 63 -5.15 -2.31 3.99
CA ILE A 63 -5.35 -1.43 2.84
C ILE A 63 -4.92 -2.11 1.53
N CYS A 64 -3.79 -2.84 1.54
CA CYS A 64 -3.34 -3.61 0.40
C CYS A 64 -4.39 -4.64 -0.03
N ASP A 65 -4.92 -5.42 0.91
CA ASP A 65 -5.92 -6.44 0.63
C ASP A 65 -7.20 -5.83 0.01
N LEU A 66 -7.73 -4.77 0.63
CA LEU A 66 -8.89 -4.03 0.11
C LEU A 66 -8.70 -3.52 -1.32
N ARG A 67 -7.49 -3.06 -1.65
CA ARG A 67 -7.18 -2.47 -2.96
C ARG A 67 -6.88 -3.52 -4.02
N LEU A 68 -6.31 -4.65 -3.64
CA LEU A 68 -5.99 -5.76 -4.53
C LEU A 68 -7.21 -6.66 -4.78
N ASN A 69 -8.17 -6.68 -3.85
CA ASN A 69 -9.40 -7.45 -3.96
C ASN A 69 -10.67 -6.57 -3.97
N PRO A 70 -10.88 -5.72 -4.99
CA PRO A 70 -12.02 -4.80 -5.07
C PRO A 70 -13.38 -5.49 -5.31
N VAL A 71 -13.43 -6.83 -5.39
CA VAL A 71 -14.66 -7.60 -5.66
C VAL A 71 -15.60 -7.61 -4.46
N GLU A 72 -15.08 -7.60 -3.23
CA GLU A 72 -15.86 -7.71 -1.99
C GLU A 72 -16.80 -6.51 -1.76
N LEU A 73 -16.50 -5.32 -2.32
CA LEU A 73 -17.29 -4.11 -2.11
C LEU A 73 -18.49 -3.94 -3.06
N ARG A 74 -18.64 -4.80 -4.10
CA ARG A 74 -19.77 -4.72 -5.05
C ARG A 74 -20.95 -5.63 -4.71
N LEU A 75 -20.79 -6.57 -3.77
CA LEU A 75 -21.82 -7.57 -3.44
C LEU A 75 -22.62 -7.24 -2.17
N ALA A 76 -22.30 -6.14 -1.48
CA ALA A 76 -23.09 -5.61 -0.36
C ALA A 76 -24.13 -4.58 -0.83
N GLY A 77 -24.85 -4.89 -1.91
CA GLY A 77 -25.94 -4.08 -2.50
C GLY A 77 -27.28 -4.76 -2.37
#